data_AF-A0A7Z9KGJ7-F1
#
_entry.id   AF-A0A7Z9KGJ7-F1
#
_cell.length_a   1.000
_cell.length_b   1.000
_cell.length_c   1.000
_cell.angle_alpha   90.00
_cell.angle_beta   90.00
_cell.angle_gamma   90.00
#
_symmetry.space_group_name_H-M   'P 1'
#
loop_
_entity.id
_entity.type
_entity.pdbx_description
1 polymer ?
#
loop_
_entity_poly.entity_id
_entity_poly.type
_entity_poly.pdbx_seq_one_letter_code
_entity_poly.pdbx_strand_id
1 'polypeptide(L)'
;FTLKPGMADAFRPLILENAAASVRDEPTCRQFQVLNDEQSSEIIFLYEVYEDAAALEAHRETPHFKKFIETANEMIAEREIQRCTLLHS
;
A
#
# COMPACT_ATOMS: atom_id res chain seq x y z
N PHE A 1 -6.19 -1.86 -5.19
CA PHE A 1 -6.77 -0.56 -5.59
C PHE A 1 -7.15 -0.61 -7.04
N THR A 2 -8.34 -0.11 -7.35
CA THR A 2 -8.72 0.29 -8.70
C THR A 2 -8.58 1.81 -8.76
N LEU A 3 -7.72 2.30 -9.65
CA LEU A 3 -7.47 3.72 -9.85
C LEU A 3 -8.49 4.33 -10.80
N LYS A 4 -8.72 5.63 -10.69
CA LYS A 4 -9.48 6.39 -11.69
C LYS A 4 -8.69 6.42 -13.01
N PRO A 5 -9.38 6.53 -14.17
CA PRO A 5 -8.73 6.54 -15.47
C PRO A 5 -7.59 7.56 -15.56
N GLY A 6 -6.42 7.11 -16.01
CA GLY A 6 -5.23 7.95 -16.21
C GLY A 6 -4.47 8.38 -14.95
N MET A 7 -4.83 7.88 -13.76
CA MET A 7 -4.14 8.24 -12.52
C MET A 7 -2.92 7.37 -12.18
N ALA A 8 -2.68 6.28 -12.92
CA ALA A 8 -1.65 5.31 -12.61
C ALA A 8 -0.25 5.92 -12.44
N ASP A 9 0.17 6.79 -13.36
CA ASP A 9 1.52 7.37 -13.34
C ASP A 9 1.73 8.34 -12.17
N ALA A 10 0.67 9.04 -11.75
CA ALA A 10 0.71 9.91 -10.58
C ALA A 10 0.67 9.11 -9.26
N PHE A 11 -0.04 7.98 -9.24
CA PHE A 11 -0.23 7.15 -8.05
C PHE A 11 1.03 6.34 -7.69
N ARG A 12 1.67 5.71 -8.68
CA ARG A 12 2.84 4.82 -8.48
C ARG A 12 3.93 5.41 -7.59
N PRO A 13 4.46 6.62 -7.83
CA PRO A 13 5.53 7.15 -7.00
C PRO A 13 5.11 7.33 -5.54
N LEU A 14 3.85 7.68 -5.27
CA LEU A 14 3.33 7.88 -3.91
C LEU A 14 3.31 6.55 -3.14
N ILE A 15 2.78 5.49 -3.75
CA ILE A 15 2.70 4.20 -3.08
C ILE A 15 4.06 3.50 -2.95
N LEU A 16 4.96 3.70 -3.91
CA LEU A 16 6.33 3.20 -3.84
C LEU A 16 7.13 3.90 -2.73
N GLU A 17 6.95 5.20 -2.55
CA GLU A 17 7.55 5.94 -1.43
C GLU A 17 7.04 5.41 -0.08
N ASN A 18 5.72 5.20 0.05
CA ASN A 18 5.12 4.62 1.26
C ASN A 18 5.69 3.23 1.56
N ALA A 19 5.71 2.33 0.57
CA ALA A 19 6.21 0.97 0.72
C ALA A 19 7.69 0.94 1.15
N ALA A 20 8.53 1.76 0.51
CA ALA A 20 9.95 1.84 0.84
C ALA A 20 10.19 2.41 2.25
N ALA A 21 9.38 3.38 2.69
CA ALA A 21 9.45 3.93 4.04
C ALA A 21 8.98 2.90 5.08
N SER A 22 7.88 2.18 4.84
CA SER A 22 7.41 1.14 5.76
C SER A 22 8.46 0.07 6.01
N VAL A 23 9.10 -0.46 4.95
CA VAL A 23 10.14 -1.49 5.09
C VAL A 23 11.38 -0.98 5.82
N ARG A 24 11.74 0.29 5.63
CA ARG A 24 12.95 0.89 6.21
C ARG A 24 12.75 1.31 7.68
N ASP A 25 11.61 1.93 7.98
CA ASP A 25 11.39 2.69 9.21
C ASP A 25 10.48 1.97 10.21
N GLU A 26 9.73 0.93 9.80
CA GLU A 26 8.83 0.18 10.67
C GLU A 26 9.37 -1.24 10.92
N PRO A 27 10.01 -1.51 12.09
CA PRO A 27 10.56 -2.84 12.39
C PRO A 27 9.54 -3.98 12.38
N THR A 28 8.26 -3.66 12.56
CA THR A 28 7.14 -4.61 12.59
C THR A 28 6.47 -4.79 11.22
N CYS A 29 6.89 -4.03 10.19
CA CYS A 29 6.55 -4.26 8.79
C CYS A 29 7.53 -5.28 8.20
N ARG A 30 7.05 -6.50 7.95
CA ARG A 30 7.89 -7.60 7.43
C ARG A 30 8.01 -7.57 5.92
N GLN A 31 6.93 -7.19 5.23
CA GLN A 31 6.90 -7.07 3.77
C GLN A 31 5.94 -5.95 3.37
N PHE A 32 6.32 -5.21 2.34
CA PHE A 32 5.44 -4.26 1.66
C PHE A 32 5.77 -4.29 0.16
N GLN A 33 5.06 -5.13 -0.59
CA GLN A 33 5.24 -5.23 -2.04
C GLN A 33 4.12 -4.50 -2.76
N VAL A 34 4.50 -3.76 -3.81
CA VAL A 34 3.57 -3.08 -4.72
C VAL A 34 3.60 -3.83 -6.03
N LEU A 35 2.46 -4.35 -6.45
CA LEU A 35 2.31 -5.08 -7.70
C LEU A 35 1.35 -4.33 -8.61
N ASN A 36 1.63 -4.36 -9.91
CA ASN A 36 0.66 -3.97 -10.91
C ASN A 36 -0.02 -5.21 -11.45
N ASP A 37 -1.32 -5.15 -11.70
CA ASP A 37 -2.01 -6.14 -12.51
C ASP A 37 -1.39 -6.25 -13.92
N GLU A 38 -1.32 -7.46 -14.48
CA GLU A 38 -0.73 -7.66 -15.81
C GLU A 38 -1.64 -7.16 -16.95
N GLN A 39 -2.94 -7.05 -16.71
CA GLN A 39 -3.94 -6.70 -17.72
C GLN A 39 -4.34 -5.21 -17.66
N SER A 40 -4.12 -4.55 -16.52
CA SER A 40 -4.48 -3.14 -16.33
C SER A 40 -3.46 -2.37 -15.49
N SER A 41 -2.89 -1.31 -16.07
CA SER A 41 -2.03 -0.36 -15.35
C SER A 41 -2.74 0.42 -14.23
N GLU A 42 -4.07 0.37 -14.20
CA GLU A 42 -4.93 1.07 -13.24
C GLU A 42 -5.31 0.19 -12.03
N ILE A 43 -4.87 -1.07 -12.01
CA ILE A 43 -5.06 -1.97 -10.88
C ILE A 43 -3.72 -2.20 -10.20
N ILE A 44 -3.65 -1.79 -8.93
CA ILE A 44 -2.47 -1.94 -8.08
C ILE A 44 -2.82 -2.84 -6.89
N PHE A 45 -2.03 -3.87 -6.65
CA PHE A 45 -2.14 -4.73 -5.48
C PHE A 45 -1.03 -4.39 -4.48
N LEU A 46 -1.39 -4.39 -3.19
CA LEU A 46 -0.43 -4.33 -2.11
C LEU A 46 -0.39 -5.67 -1.41
N TYR A 47 0.80 -6.22 -1.23
CA TYR A 47 1.04 -7.37 -0.38
C TYR A 47 1.82 -6.92 0.84
N GLU A 48 1.11 -6.78 1.94
CA GLU A 48 1.64 -6.25 3.20
C GLU A 48 1.59 -7.33 4.27
N VAL A 49 2.73 -7.56 4.93
CA VAL A 49 2.86 -8.50 6.04
C VAL A 49 3.36 -7.72 7.25
N TYR A 50 2.57 -7.72 8.31
CA TYR A 50 2.91 -7.11 9.59
C TYR A 50 3.07 -8.19 10.66
N GLU A 51 3.79 -7.87 11.73
CA GLU A 51 3.96 -8.76 12.88
C GLU A 51 2.61 -9.10 13.55
N ASP A 52 1.73 -8.12 13.70
CA ASP A 52 0.40 -8.28 14.26
C ASP A 52 -0.58 -7.17 13.80
N ALA A 53 -1.79 -7.15 14.37
CA ALA A 53 -2.78 -6.13 14.06
C ALA A 53 -2.39 -4.73 14.59
N ALA A 54 -1.66 -4.65 15.70
CA ALA A 54 -1.24 -3.37 16.28
C ALA A 54 -0.16 -2.71 15.42
N ALA A 55 0.72 -3.50 14.79
CA ALA A 55 1.70 -3.04 13.82
C ALA A 55 1.04 -2.37 12.60
N LEU A 56 -0.07 -2.91 12.07
CA LEU A 56 -0.79 -2.24 10.99
C LEU A 56 -1.45 -0.93 11.46
N GLU A 57 -2.05 -0.90 12.65
CA GLU A 57 -2.63 0.35 13.14
C GLU A 57 -1.54 1.41 13.39
N ALA A 58 -0.35 1.00 13.86
CA ALA A 58 0.82 1.87 13.95
C ALA A 58 1.27 2.37 12.57
N HIS A 59 1.32 1.50 11.55
CA HIS A 59 1.63 1.88 10.17
C HIS A 59 0.74 3.05 9.69
N ARG A 60 -0.57 2.99 9.97
CA ARG A 60 -1.53 4.02 9.57
C ARG A 60 -1.33 5.37 10.25
N GLU A 61 -0.63 5.39 11.38
CA GLU A 61 -0.33 6.63 12.10
C GLU A 61 0.98 7.29 11.65
N THR A 62 1.77 6.60 10.81
CA THR A 62 3.07 7.09 10.35
C THR A 62 2.97 8.31 9.43
N PRO A 63 4.02 9.17 9.39
CA PRO A 63 4.06 10.31 8.48
C PRO A 63 3.99 9.92 7.00
N HIS A 64 4.66 8.84 6.58
CA HIS A 64 4.66 8.41 5.17
C HIS A 64 3.31 7.85 4.74
N PHE A 65 2.61 7.08 5.58
CA PHE A 65 1.24 6.65 5.29
C PHE A 65 0.28 7.83 5.16
N LYS A 66 0.34 8.78 6.11
CA LYS A 66 -0.51 9.98 6.09
C LYS A 66 -0.27 10.82 4.83
N LYS A 67 0.99 11.03 4.46
CA LYS A 67 1.37 11.72 3.21
C LYS A 67 0.82 10.99 1.98
N PHE A 68 0.95 9.67 1.92
CA PHE A 68 0.43 8.87 0.83
C PHE A 68 -1.09 9.00 0.72
N ILE A 69 -1.82 8.73 1.81
CA ILE A 69 -3.28 8.62 1.76
C ILE A 69 -3.97 9.97 1.49
N GLU A 70 -3.37 11.07 1.95
CA GLU A 70 -3.87 12.43 1.71
C GLU A 70 -3.99 12.74 0.21
N THR A 71 -2.97 12.36 -0.58
CA THR A 71 -2.95 12.64 -2.02
C THR A 71 -3.60 11.50 -2.82
N ALA A 72 -3.37 10.25 -2.42
CA ALA A 72 -3.81 9.08 -3.18
C ALA A 72 -5.33 8.86 -3.14
N ASN A 73 -6.04 9.31 -2.10
CA ASN A 73 -7.48 9.12 -1.98
C ASN A 73 -8.26 9.70 -3.17
N GLU A 74 -7.81 10.83 -3.73
CA GLU A 74 -8.47 11.44 -4.90
C GLU A 74 -8.27 10.64 -6.19
N MET A 75 -7.26 9.77 -6.23
CA MET A 75 -6.89 8.96 -7.39
C MET A 75 -7.57 7.58 -7.39
N ILE A 76 -8.09 7.13 -6.25
CA ILE A 76 -8.66 5.79 -6.07
C ILE A 76 -10.15 5.82 -6.46
N ALA A 77 -10.56 4.92 -7.34
CA ALA A 77 -11.97 4.66 -7.64
C ALA A 77 -12.55 3.63 -6.66
N GLU A 78 -11.78 2.59 -6.35
CA GLU A 78 -12.19 1.52 -5.45
C GLU A 78 -11.01 0.98 -4.62
N ARG A 79 -11.30 0.64 -3.36
CA ARG A 79 -10.35 0.01 -2.43
C ARG A 79 -10.97 -1.22 -1.80
N GLU A 80 -10.39 -2.37 -2.09
CA GLU A 80 -10.68 -3.64 -1.44
C GLU A 80 -9.52 -4.04 -0.54
N ILE A 81 -9.83 -4.60 0.64
CA ILE A 81 -8.85 -5.09 1.61
C ILE A 81 -9.28 -6.47 2.07
N GLN A 82 -8.40 -7.45 1.89
CA GLN A 82 -8.58 -8.79 2.43
C GLN A 82 -7.55 -9.06 3.52
N ARG A 83 -8.02 -9.46 4.72
CA ARG A 83 -7.16 -9.87 5.83
C ARG A 83 -6.86 -11.36 5.71
N CYS A 84 -5.57 -11.70 5.70
CA CYS A 84 -5.10 -13.08 5.54
C CYS A 84 -4.12 -13.44 6.67
N THR A 85 -4.02 -14.73 6.96
CA THR A 85 -2.95 -15.29 7.80
C THR A 85 -1.85 -15.82 6.90
N LEU A 86 -0.61 -15.37 7.12
CA LEU A 86 0.53 -15.88 6.39
C LEU A 86 0.88 -17.29 6.86
N LEU A 87 0.81 -18.26 5.96
CA LEU A 87 1.13 -19.66 6.28
C LEU A 87 2.61 -20.00 6.04
N HIS A 88 3.31 -19.24 5.16
CA HIS A 88 4.71 -19.44 4.80
C HIS A 88 5.32 -18.14 4.24
N SER A 89 6.62 -17.89 4.46
CA SER A 89 7.33 -16.65 4.06
C SER A 89 8.77 -16.95 3.64
#